data_AF-A0A7U6QKS8-F1
#
_entry.id   AF-A0A7U6QKS8-F1
#
_cell.length_a   1.000
_cell.length_b   1.000
_cell.length_c   1.000
_cell.angle_alpha   90.00
_cell.angle_beta   90.00
_cell.angle_gamma   90.00
#
_symmetry.space_group_name_H-M   'P 1'
#
loop_
_entity.id
_entity.type
_entity.pdbx_description
1 polymer ?
#
loop_
_entity_poly.entity_id
_entity_poly.type
_entity_poly.pdbx_seq_one_letter_code
_entity_poly.pdbx_strand_id
1 'polypeptide(L)'
;MKKIFIGLFFILFEYTFSINKLEIGLVPDFVGYILIFMGLGELENESTYFKKLKGVVIGMVGYSSILYILTLFRLIQDKQNIWEVLLLGLIVAVAELYILYEIIMGLQELEQVKQRDFQVISLKSIWKSQAIISAIIEVIGLGLILCLGSVDNIKKIGSKFEGPIMFVTMVIIGLGIAGFVLNINFLVKFYKAKKEYEQQ
;
A
#
# COMPACT_ATOMS: atom_id res chain seq x y z
N MET A 1 -4.24 -12.63 15.45
CA MET A 1 -4.49 -11.22 14.99
C MET A 1 -3.34 -10.24 15.21
N LYS A 2 -2.55 -10.34 16.29
CA LYS A 2 -1.45 -9.39 16.58
C LYS A 2 -0.45 -9.26 15.42
N LYS A 3 -0.08 -10.38 14.78
CA LYS A 3 0.85 -10.38 13.64
C LYS A 3 0.29 -9.63 12.42
N ILE A 4 -1.01 -9.78 12.12
CA ILE A 4 -1.68 -9.02 11.05
C ILE A 4 -1.60 -7.52 11.33
N PHE A 5 -1.90 -7.09 12.56
CA PHE A 5 -1.81 -5.67 12.94
C PHE A 5 -0.40 -5.09 12.74
N ILE A 6 0.63 -5.79 13.22
CA ILE A 6 2.02 -5.34 13.07
C ILE A 6 2.41 -5.34 11.59
N GLY A 7 1.97 -6.34 10.81
CA GLY A 7 2.21 -6.39 9.38
C GLY A 7 1.55 -5.23 8.61
N LEU A 8 0.31 -4.90 8.95
CA LEU A 8 -0.40 -3.73 8.42
C LEU A 8 0.30 -2.42 8.77
N PHE A 9 0.86 -2.29 9.97
CA PHE A 9 1.67 -1.13 10.33
C PHE A 9 2.85 -0.95 9.38
N PHE A 10 3.57 -2.02 9.03
CA PHE A 10 4.70 -1.91 8.10
C PHE A 10 4.28 -1.55 6.68
N ILE A 11 3.22 -2.18 6.15
CA ILE A 11 2.75 -1.92 4.78
C ILE A 11 2.15 -0.53 4.64
N LEU A 12 1.34 -0.08 5.62
CA LEU A 12 0.65 1.21 5.54
C LEU A 12 1.55 2.43 5.82
N PHE A 13 2.73 2.20 6.40
CA PHE A 13 3.68 3.25 6.80
C PHE A 13 5.06 3.04 6.18
N GLU A 14 5.11 2.38 5.03
CA GLU A 14 6.36 2.28 4.29
C GLU A 14 6.78 3.69 3.81
N TYR A 15 7.90 4.17 4.37
CA TYR A 15 8.53 5.42 3.96
C TYR A 15 9.97 5.16 3.57
N THR A 16 10.32 5.55 2.34
CA THR A 16 11.70 5.55 1.85
C THR A 16 12.40 6.83 2.33
N PHE A 17 13.56 6.66 2.96
CA PHE A 17 14.49 7.76 3.21
C PHE A 17 15.64 7.65 2.20
N SER A 18 15.86 8.71 1.42
CA SER A 18 16.99 8.83 0.51
C SER A 18 18.14 9.56 1.20
N ILE A 19 19.25 8.87 1.47
CA ILE A 19 20.51 9.49 1.92
C ILE A 19 21.55 9.28 0.81
N ASN A 20 22.01 10.36 0.17
CA ASN A 20 23.06 10.33 -0.86
C ASN A 20 22.87 9.25 -1.94
N LYS A 21 21.68 9.20 -2.57
CA LYS A 21 21.28 8.22 -3.63
C LYS A 21 21.07 6.78 -3.14
N LEU A 22 21.16 6.53 -1.84
CA LEU A 22 20.76 5.27 -1.24
C LEU A 22 19.33 5.46 -0.73
N GLU A 23 18.34 4.95 -1.47
CA GLU A 23 16.97 4.84 -0.99
C GLU A 23 16.88 3.60 -0.10
N ILE A 24 16.90 3.82 1.21
CA ILE A 24 16.63 2.77 2.18
C ILE A 24 15.25 3.06 2.77
N GLY A 25 14.28 2.18 2.47
CA GLY A 25 13.05 2.08 3.26
C GLY A 25 13.42 1.84 4.71
N LEU A 26 12.93 2.68 5.64
CA LEU A 26 13.23 2.53 7.08
C LEU A 26 12.90 1.11 7.58
N VAL A 27 11.93 0.46 6.94
CA VAL A 27 11.62 -0.95 7.11
C VAL A 27 11.27 -1.55 5.75
N PRO A 28 11.77 -2.74 5.40
CA PRO A 28 11.34 -3.40 4.18
C PRO A 28 9.88 -3.86 4.27
N ASP A 29 9.07 -3.50 3.29
CA ASP A 29 7.69 -3.95 3.08
C ASP A 29 7.49 -5.47 3.22
N PHE A 30 8.46 -6.27 2.76
CA PHE A 30 8.40 -7.72 2.85
C PHE A 30 8.25 -8.22 4.29
N VAL A 31 8.77 -7.49 5.28
CA VAL A 31 8.61 -7.81 6.71
C VAL A 31 7.14 -7.69 7.10
N GLY A 32 6.46 -6.64 6.60
CA GLY A 32 5.03 -6.45 6.78
C GLY A 32 4.22 -7.62 6.20
N TYR A 33 4.51 -7.99 4.96
CA TYR A 33 3.85 -9.11 4.29
C TYR A 33 4.11 -10.46 4.99
N ILE A 34 5.33 -10.73 5.48
CA ILE A 34 5.64 -11.95 6.27
C ILE A 34 4.78 -12.01 7.53
N LEU A 35 4.67 -10.89 8.26
CA LEU A 35 3.88 -10.83 9.48
C LEU A 35 2.38 -11.02 9.21
N ILE A 36 1.86 -10.44 8.13
CA ILE A 36 0.49 -10.72 7.68
C ILE A 36 0.35 -12.21 7.37
N PHE A 37 1.22 -12.81 6.57
CA PHE A 37 1.15 -14.23 6.22
C PHE A 37 1.11 -15.14 7.46
N MET A 38 2.00 -14.90 8.43
CA MET A 38 2.01 -15.64 9.69
C MET A 38 0.73 -15.43 10.50
N GLY A 39 0.20 -14.20 10.53
CA GLY A 39 -1.03 -13.88 11.23
C GLY A 39 -2.28 -14.47 10.58
N LEU A 40 -2.31 -14.56 9.24
CA LEU A 40 -3.37 -15.25 8.51
C LEU A 40 -3.34 -16.75 8.78
N GLY A 41 -2.14 -17.35 8.89
CA GLY A 41 -2.00 -18.76 9.26
C GLY A 41 -2.57 -19.10 10.64
N GLU A 42 -2.53 -18.16 11.60
CA GLU A 42 -3.17 -18.35 12.92
C GLU A 42 -4.71 -18.39 12.83
N LEU A 43 -5.29 -17.70 11.84
CA LEU A 43 -6.72 -17.45 11.73
C LEU A 43 -7.37 -18.16 10.54
N GLU A 44 -6.63 -18.97 9.79
CA GLU A 44 -7.09 -19.58 8.53
C GLU A 44 -8.26 -20.55 8.70
N ASN A 45 -8.41 -21.10 9.91
CA ASN A 45 -9.54 -21.97 10.26
C ASN A 45 -10.76 -21.18 10.73
N GLU A 46 -10.62 -19.88 11.01
CA GLU A 46 -11.71 -19.02 11.46
C GLU A 46 -12.36 -18.21 10.33
N SER A 47 -11.66 -18.03 9.20
CA SER A 47 -12.20 -17.31 8.03
C SER A 47 -11.68 -17.87 6.71
N THR A 48 -12.58 -18.02 5.74
CA THR A 48 -12.24 -18.48 4.40
C THR A 48 -11.46 -17.43 3.61
N TYR A 49 -11.70 -16.14 3.87
CA TYR A 49 -10.94 -15.04 3.28
C TYR A 49 -9.48 -15.08 3.74
N PHE A 50 -9.21 -15.31 5.04
CA PHE A 50 -7.83 -15.41 5.52
C PHE A 50 -7.06 -16.57 4.90
N LYS A 51 -7.72 -17.72 4.72
CA LYS A 51 -7.11 -18.88 4.05
C LYS A 51 -6.74 -18.58 2.59
N LYS A 52 -7.63 -17.93 1.83
CA LYS A 52 -7.38 -17.55 0.43
C LYS A 52 -6.28 -16.50 0.32
N LEU A 53 -6.32 -15.49 1.19
CA LEU A 53 -5.41 -14.35 1.17
C LEU A 53 -3.94 -14.75 1.35
N LYS A 54 -3.64 -15.84 2.07
CA LYS A 54 -2.26 -16.35 2.23
C LYS A 54 -1.53 -16.52 0.89
N GLY A 55 -2.23 -17.00 -0.14
CA GLY A 55 -1.64 -17.21 -1.47
C GLY A 55 -1.23 -15.92 -2.17
N VAL A 56 -1.97 -14.83 -1.95
CA VAL A 56 -1.61 -13.53 -2.50
C VAL A 56 -0.49 -12.88 -1.71
N VAL A 57 -0.55 -12.96 -0.38
CA VAL A 57 0.47 -12.38 0.50
C VAL A 57 1.83 -13.04 0.30
N ILE A 58 1.91 -14.36 0.09
CA ILE A 58 3.21 -15.01 -0.20
C ILE A 58 3.82 -14.53 -1.53
N GLY A 59 2.98 -14.22 -2.53
CA GLY A 59 3.43 -13.60 -3.78
C GLY A 59 4.04 -12.22 -3.52
N MET A 60 3.38 -11.40 -2.70
CA MET A 60 3.91 -10.09 -2.31
C MET A 60 5.20 -10.22 -1.51
N VAL A 61 5.33 -11.19 -0.58
CA VAL A 61 6.59 -11.46 0.12
C VAL A 61 7.73 -11.75 -0.87
N GLY A 62 7.50 -12.63 -1.85
CA GLY A 62 8.52 -12.97 -2.85
C GLY A 62 8.93 -11.76 -3.69
N TYR A 63 7.95 -11.04 -4.22
CA TYR A 63 8.16 -9.84 -5.03
C TYR A 63 8.95 -8.76 -4.28
N SER A 64 8.47 -8.37 -3.11
CA SER A 64 9.10 -7.34 -2.26
C SER A 64 10.50 -7.71 -1.82
N SER A 65 10.72 -8.98 -1.42
CA SER A 65 12.05 -9.47 -1.04
C SER A 65 13.05 -9.42 -2.20
N ILE A 66 12.63 -9.82 -3.40
CA ILE A 66 13.47 -9.76 -4.60
C ILE A 66 13.83 -8.32 -4.92
N LEU A 67 12.84 -7.42 -4.97
CA LEU A 67 13.10 -6.00 -5.22
C LEU A 67 14.05 -5.40 -4.20
N TYR A 68 13.85 -5.67 -2.91
CA TYR A 68 14.73 -5.19 -1.86
C TYR A 68 16.17 -5.66 -2.06
N ILE A 69 16.40 -6.94 -2.35
CA ILE A 69 17.73 -7.50 -2.61
C ILE A 69 18.37 -6.85 -3.85
N LEU A 70 17.62 -6.73 -4.94
CA LEU A 70 18.10 -6.11 -6.18
C LEU A 70 18.52 -4.64 -5.95
N THR A 71 17.75 -3.89 -5.16
CA THR A 71 18.05 -2.51 -4.77
C THR A 71 19.28 -2.45 -3.86
N LEU A 72 19.38 -3.32 -2.86
CA LEU A 72 20.51 -3.38 -1.92
C LEU A 72 21.84 -3.60 -2.64
N PHE A 73 21.86 -4.48 -3.64
CA PHE A 73 23.05 -4.78 -4.44
C PHE A 73 23.21 -3.88 -5.68
N ARG A 74 22.34 -2.89 -5.88
CA ARG A 74 22.32 -1.99 -7.06
C ARG A 74 22.31 -2.75 -8.39
N LEU A 75 21.62 -3.88 -8.42
CA LEU A 75 21.42 -4.69 -9.63
C LEU A 75 20.35 -4.08 -10.53
N ILE A 76 19.49 -3.22 -9.98
CA ILE A 76 18.59 -2.34 -10.74
C ILE A 76 19.41 -1.13 -11.24
N GLN A 77 19.51 -0.98 -12.54
CA GLN A 77 20.18 0.16 -13.17
C GLN A 77 19.28 1.40 -13.16
N ASP A 78 19.86 2.60 -13.08
CA ASP A 78 19.15 3.90 -13.10
C ASP A 78 18.27 4.14 -14.35
N LYS A 79 18.40 3.32 -15.39
CA LYS A 79 17.58 3.40 -16.60
C LYS A 79 16.39 2.44 -16.54
N GLN A 80 15.49 2.66 -15.59
CA GLN A 80 14.19 2.01 -15.65
C GLN A 80 13.31 2.69 -16.70
N ASN A 81 12.63 1.89 -17.50
CA ASN A 81 11.61 2.40 -18.41
C ASN A 81 10.45 2.94 -17.55
N ILE A 82 10.07 4.20 -17.76
CA ILE A 82 8.98 4.85 -17.02
C ILE A 82 7.68 4.01 -17.06
N TRP A 83 7.44 3.31 -18.17
CA TRP A 83 6.29 2.43 -18.31
C TRP A 83 6.34 1.18 -17.42
N GLU A 84 7.54 0.63 -17.17
CA GLU A 84 7.71 -0.52 -16.27
C GLU A 84 7.46 -0.11 -14.83
N VAL A 85 7.99 1.04 -14.42
CA VAL A 85 7.77 1.61 -13.08
C VAL A 85 6.29 1.84 -12.82
N LEU A 86 5.57 2.40 -13.80
CA LEU A 86 4.13 2.65 -13.72
C LEU A 86 3.31 1.37 -13.59
N LEU A 87 3.56 0.39 -14.45
CA LEU A 87 2.80 -0.87 -14.42
C LEU A 87 3.03 -1.62 -13.12
N LEU A 88 4.27 -1.65 -12.63
CA LEU A 88 4.60 -2.28 -11.35
C LEU A 88 3.95 -1.52 -10.18
N GLY A 89 4.01 -0.18 -10.18
CA GLY A 89 3.35 0.64 -9.15
C GLY A 89 1.85 0.37 -9.07
N LEU A 90 1.18 0.31 -10.23
CA LEU A 90 -0.26 0.00 -10.29
C LEU A 90 -0.57 -1.40 -9.75
N ILE A 91 0.23 -2.41 -10.11
CA ILE A 91 0.06 -3.78 -9.64
C ILE A 91 0.20 -3.83 -8.12
N VAL A 92 1.22 -3.16 -7.55
CA VAL A 92 1.45 -3.10 -6.11
C VAL A 92 0.27 -2.41 -5.40
N ALA A 93 -0.17 -1.26 -5.90
CA ALA A 93 -1.31 -0.53 -5.33
C ALA A 93 -2.60 -1.38 -5.34
N VAL A 94 -2.86 -2.10 -6.42
CA VAL A 94 -4.01 -3.02 -6.51
C VAL A 94 -3.86 -4.18 -5.53
N ALA A 95 -2.67 -4.77 -5.41
CA ALA A 95 -2.41 -5.87 -4.49
C ALA A 95 -2.61 -5.44 -3.03
N GLU A 96 -2.12 -4.27 -2.64
CA GLU A 96 -2.30 -3.71 -1.30
C GLU A 96 -3.78 -3.47 -0.97
N LEU A 97 -4.51 -2.80 -1.87
CA LEU A 97 -5.94 -2.58 -1.71
C LEU A 97 -6.71 -3.89 -1.61
N TYR A 98 -6.33 -4.90 -2.41
CA TYR A 98 -6.94 -6.23 -2.34
C TYR A 98 -6.65 -6.92 -1.00
N ILE A 99 -5.40 -6.88 -0.51
CA ILE A 99 -5.03 -7.44 0.80
C ILE A 99 -5.84 -6.79 1.92
N LEU A 100 -5.95 -5.46 1.94
CA LEU A 100 -6.76 -4.74 2.93
C LEU A 100 -8.23 -5.16 2.85
N TYR A 101 -8.79 -5.24 1.65
CA TYR A 101 -10.18 -5.66 1.44
C TYR A 101 -10.44 -7.06 1.99
N GLU A 102 -9.60 -8.03 1.65
CA GLU A 102 -9.73 -9.42 2.10
C GLU A 102 -9.59 -9.53 3.63
N ILE A 103 -8.71 -8.72 4.24
CA ILE A 103 -8.60 -8.64 5.70
C ILE A 103 -9.92 -8.15 6.32
N ILE A 104 -10.53 -7.11 5.75
CA ILE A 104 -11.82 -6.57 6.22
C ILE A 104 -12.93 -7.60 6.05
N MET A 105 -12.94 -8.34 4.94
CA MET A 105 -13.92 -9.40 4.70
C MET A 105 -13.75 -10.57 5.66
N GLY A 106 -12.51 -10.94 5.99
CA GLY A 106 -12.26 -11.92 7.03
C GLY A 106 -12.71 -11.45 8.41
N LEU A 107 -12.50 -10.18 8.75
CA LEU A 107 -13.09 -9.59 9.96
C LEU A 107 -14.62 -9.62 9.95
N GLN A 108 -15.26 -9.42 8.80
CA GLN A 108 -16.71 -9.51 8.66
C GLN A 108 -17.23 -10.92 8.97
N GLU A 109 -16.57 -11.97 8.44
CA GLU A 109 -16.94 -13.35 8.78
C GLU A 109 -16.79 -13.60 10.29
N LEU A 110 -15.70 -13.13 10.89
CA LEU A 110 -15.50 -13.28 12.34
C LEU A 110 -16.56 -12.54 13.15
N GLU A 111 -16.95 -11.33 12.74
CA GLU A 111 -18.00 -10.54 13.38
C GLU A 111 -19.35 -11.26 13.34
N GLN A 112 -19.68 -11.90 12.22
CA GLN A 112 -20.90 -12.72 12.07
C GLN A 112 -20.88 -13.97 12.96
N VAL A 113 -19.75 -14.68 13.01
CA VAL A 113 -19.61 -15.92 13.78
C VAL A 113 -19.58 -15.63 15.29
N LYS A 114 -18.87 -14.58 15.71
CA LYS A 114 -18.65 -14.26 17.13
C LYS A 114 -19.67 -13.27 17.70
N GLN A 115 -20.57 -12.73 16.86
CA GLN A 115 -21.60 -11.75 17.25
C GLN A 115 -21.04 -10.53 18.00
N ARG A 116 -19.85 -10.06 17.59
CA ARG A 116 -19.20 -8.86 18.16
C ARG A 116 -18.85 -7.88 17.06
N ASP A 117 -19.07 -6.60 17.33
CA ASP A 117 -18.76 -5.51 16.41
C ASP A 117 -17.24 -5.29 16.30
N PHE A 118 -16.67 -5.61 15.13
CA PHE A 118 -15.27 -5.34 14.79
C PHE A 118 -15.11 -4.06 13.96
N GLN A 119 -16.13 -3.20 13.95
CA GLN A 119 -16.17 -1.94 13.23
C GLN A 119 -15.93 -2.11 11.72
N VAL A 120 -16.36 -3.25 11.16
CA VAL A 120 -16.16 -3.60 9.75
C VAL A 120 -16.75 -2.55 8.82
N ILE A 121 -17.92 -2.00 9.15
CA ILE A 121 -18.55 -0.92 8.37
C ILE A 121 -17.62 0.31 8.28
N SER A 122 -17.01 0.70 9.40
CA SER A 122 -16.07 1.83 9.45
C SER A 122 -14.80 1.52 8.65
N LEU A 123 -14.26 0.31 8.76
CA LEU A 123 -13.06 -0.12 8.03
C LEU A 123 -13.31 -0.14 6.51
N LYS A 124 -14.47 -0.64 6.06
CA LYS A 124 -14.86 -0.60 4.64
C LYS A 124 -14.95 0.82 4.10
N SER A 125 -15.51 1.75 4.88
CA SER A 125 -15.60 3.14 4.46
C SER A 125 -14.21 3.78 4.29
N ILE A 126 -13.29 3.52 5.23
CA ILE A 126 -11.91 4.04 5.15
C ILE A 126 -11.19 3.43 3.94
N TRP A 127 -11.29 2.11 3.76
CA TRP A 127 -10.72 1.41 2.61
C TRP A 127 -11.24 1.96 1.27
N LYS A 128 -12.53 2.24 1.17
CA LYS A 128 -13.11 2.85 -0.05
C LYS A 128 -12.50 4.21 -0.33
N SER A 129 -12.30 5.04 0.69
CA SER A 129 -11.62 6.33 0.54
C SER A 129 -10.15 6.17 0.12
N GLN A 130 -9.43 5.19 0.68
CA GLN A 130 -8.06 4.87 0.27
C GLN A 130 -8.01 4.45 -1.20
N ALA A 131 -8.93 3.58 -1.65
CA ALA A 131 -9.01 3.13 -3.03
C ALA A 131 -9.28 4.29 -4.00
N ILE A 132 -10.19 5.21 -3.65
CA ILE A 132 -10.50 6.38 -4.48
C ILE A 132 -9.28 7.31 -4.57
N ILE A 133 -8.64 7.64 -3.45
CA ILE A 133 -7.46 8.52 -3.44
C ILE A 133 -6.33 7.91 -4.25
N SER A 134 -6.07 6.61 -4.06
CA SER A 134 -5.02 5.89 -4.80
C SER A 134 -5.30 5.93 -6.31
N ALA A 135 -6.55 5.65 -6.72
CA ALA A 135 -6.94 5.73 -8.13
C ALA A 135 -6.76 7.14 -8.71
N ILE A 136 -7.09 8.20 -7.96
CA ILE A 136 -6.90 9.58 -8.40
C ILE A 136 -5.41 9.89 -8.57
N ILE A 137 -4.56 9.50 -7.61
CA ILE A 137 -3.11 9.71 -7.68
C ILE A 137 -2.54 9.03 -8.93
N GLU A 138 -2.89 7.77 -9.17
CA GLU A 138 -2.42 7.01 -10.34
C GLU A 138 -2.86 7.66 -11.65
N VAL A 139 -4.12 8.09 -11.76
CA VAL A 139 -4.64 8.77 -12.97
C VAL A 139 -3.93 10.10 -13.21
N ILE A 140 -3.71 10.91 -12.17
CA ILE A 140 -2.98 12.18 -12.28
C ILE A 140 -1.51 11.92 -12.65
N GLY A 141 -0.87 10.93 -12.02
CA GLY A 141 0.52 10.54 -12.29
C GLY A 141 0.72 10.10 -13.74
N LEU A 142 -0.17 9.23 -14.25
CA LEU A 142 -0.20 8.82 -15.65
C LEU A 142 -0.39 10.01 -16.59
N GLY A 143 -1.34 10.91 -16.27
CA GLY A 143 -1.60 12.11 -17.05
C GLY A 143 -0.39 13.05 -17.13
N LEU A 144 0.33 13.23 -16.02
CA LEU A 144 1.57 14.02 -15.99
C LEU A 144 2.65 13.41 -16.89
N ILE A 145 2.87 12.10 -16.79
CA ILE A 145 3.91 11.42 -17.57
C ILE A 145 3.60 11.49 -19.07
N LEU A 146 2.34 11.27 -19.45
CA LEU A 146 1.87 11.42 -20.83
C LEU A 146 2.04 12.85 -21.36
N CYS A 147 1.71 13.86 -20.54
CA CYS A 147 1.88 15.27 -20.91
C CYS A 147 3.35 15.67 -21.05
N LEU A 148 4.24 15.13 -20.21
CA LEU A 148 5.65 15.51 -20.19
C LEU A 148 6.51 14.74 -21.22
N GLY A 149 6.01 13.62 -21.76
CA GLY A 149 6.50 12.95 -22.97
C GLY A 149 8.02 12.85 -23.10
N SER A 150 8.66 11.91 -22.40
CA SER A 150 10.13 11.73 -22.30
C SER A 150 10.89 12.98 -21.79
N VAL A 151 11.92 12.75 -20.97
CA VAL A 151 12.73 13.81 -20.31
C VAL A 151 13.28 14.87 -21.30
N ASP A 152 13.41 14.51 -22.58
CA ASP A 152 13.92 15.38 -23.65
C ASP A 152 12.97 16.52 -24.06
N ASN A 153 11.66 16.36 -23.87
CA ASN A 153 10.69 17.44 -24.12
C ASN A 153 10.61 18.46 -22.97
N ILE A 154 10.95 18.04 -21.74
CA ILE A 154 10.92 18.90 -20.55
C ILE A 154 11.87 20.09 -20.71
N LYS A 155 13.05 19.88 -21.32
CA LYS A 155 14.01 20.97 -21.61
C LYS A 155 13.53 21.96 -22.68
N LYS A 156 12.71 21.52 -23.63
CA LYS A 156 12.12 22.39 -24.68
C LYS A 156 10.93 23.20 -24.18
N ILE A 157 10.26 22.72 -23.13
CA ILE A 157 9.02 23.28 -22.59
C ILE A 157 9.26 24.15 -21.35
N GLY A 158 10.49 24.12 -20.81
CA GLY A 158 10.89 24.49 -19.44
C GLY A 158 10.58 25.89 -18.90
N SER A 159 9.95 26.81 -19.64
CA SER A 159 9.48 28.08 -19.07
C SER A 159 7.95 28.26 -19.08
N LYS A 160 7.21 27.47 -19.86
CA LYS A 160 5.74 27.64 -20.00
C LYS A 160 4.91 26.76 -19.08
N PHE A 161 5.50 25.70 -18.50
CA PHE A 161 4.75 24.69 -17.73
C PHE A 161 5.19 24.56 -16.26
N GLU A 162 6.13 25.38 -15.76
CA GLU A 162 6.57 25.31 -14.37
C GLU A 162 5.41 25.49 -13.37
N GLY A 163 4.54 26.48 -13.61
CA GLY A 163 3.37 26.74 -12.75
C GLY A 163 2.37 25.57 -12.71
N PRO A 164 1.88 25.07 -13.86
CA PRO A 164 1.00 23.90 -13.90
C PRO A 164 1.61 22.63 -13.27
N ILE A 165 2.89 22.33 -13.53
CA ILE A 165 3.56 21.15 -12.94
C ILE A 165 3.65 21.29 -11.42
N MET A 166 4.00 22.48 -10.91
CA MET A 166 4.04 22.76 -9.48
C MET A 166 2.65 22.61 -8.84
N PHE A 167 1.59 23.08 -9.51
CA PHE A 167 0.24 22.90 -9.01
C PHE A 167 -0.17 21.42 -8.91
N VAL A 168 0.08 20.62 -9.96
CA VAL A 168 -0.28 19.20 -9.94
C VAL A 168 0.53 18.43 -8.89
N THR A 169 1.83 18.73 -8.74
CA THR A 169 2.65 18.12 -7.68
C THR A 169 2.14 18.48 -6.28
N MET A 170 1.71 19.73 -6.04
CA MET A 170 1.06 20.11 -4.77
C MET A 170 -0.24 19.32 -4.53
N VAL A 171 -1.06 19.09 -5.58
CA VAL A 171 -2.27 18.28 -5.48
C VAL A 171 -1.94 16.82 -5.11
N ILE A 172 -0.94 16.22 -5.76
CA ILE A 172 -0.48 14.86 -5.43
C ILE A 172 0.00 14.78 -3.97
N ILE A 173 0.78 15.76 -3.51
CA ILE A 173 1.25 15.82 -2.12
C ILE A 173 0.05 15.93 -1.16
N GLY A 174 -0.92 16.79 -1.44
CA GLY A 174 -2.12 16.93 -0.62
C GLY A 174 -2.94 15.63 -0.54
N LEU A 175 -3.09 14.93 -1.67
CA LEU A 175 -3.74 13.62 -1.71
C LEU A 175 -2.94 12.56 -0.95
N GLY A 176 -1.61 12.59 -1.03
CA GLY A 176 -0.72 11.71 -0.26
C GLY A 176 -0.87 11.91 1.26
N ILE A 177 -0.96 13.17 1.72
CA ILE A 177 -1.23 13.49 3.12
C ILE A 177 -2.61 12.96 3.54
N ALA A 178 -3.63 13.15 2.71
CA ALA A 178 -4.96 12.62 2.98
C ALA A 178 -4.95 11.08 3.05
N GLY A 179 -4.24 10.41 2.14
CA GLY A 179 -4.02 8.96 2.16
C GLY A 179 -3.33 8.51 3.45
N PHE A 180 -2.31 9.22 3.90
CA PHE A 180 -1.63 8.94 5.17
C PHE A 180 -2.56 9.03 6.38
N VAL A 181 -3.39 10.06 6.45
CA VAL A 181 -4.39 10.20 7.52
C VAL A 181 -5.38 9.04 7.50
N LEU A 182 -5.78 8.56 6.32
CA LEU A 182 -6.62 7.37 6.20
C LEU A 182 -5.89 6.10 6.68
N ASN A 183 -4.60 5.93 6.37
CA ASN A 183 -3.79 4.81 6.86
C ASN A 183 -3.74 4.77 8.40
N ILE A 184 -3.54 5.93 9.05
CA ILE A 184 -3.62 6.05 10.51
C ILE A 184 -5.00 5.65 11.02
N ASN A 185 -6.07 6.21 10.44
CA ASN A 185 -7.43 5.93 10.86
C ASN A 185 -7.78 4.45 10.68
N PHE A 186 -7.36 3.83 9.57
CA PHE A 186 -7.51 2.42 9.32
C PHE A 186 -6.83 1.60 10.41
N LEU A 187 -5.57 1.90 10.72
CA LEU A 187 -4.80 1.17 11.72
C LEU A 187 -5.39 1.32 13.13
N VAL A 188 -5.87 2.50 13.52
CA VAL A 188 -6.56 2.74 14.79
C VAL A 188 -7.85 1.92 14.89
N LYS A 189 -8.64 1.86 13.81
CA LYS A 189 -9.87 1.06 13.77
C LYS A 189 -9.58 -0.44 13.82
N PHE A 190 -8.57 -0.89 13.08
CA PHE A 190 -8.14 -2.28 13.11
C PHE A 190 -7.58 -2.67 14.49
N TYR A 191 -6.87 -1.78 15.17
CA TYR A 191 -6.42 -2.01 16.54
C TYR A 191 -7.59 -2.24 17.51
N LYS A 192 -8.69 -1.50 17.36
CA LYS A 192 -9.90 -1.72 18.15
C LYS A 192 -10.49 -3.10 17.87
N ALA A 193 -10.64 -3.48 16.59
CA ALA A 193 -11.10 -4.82 16.21
C ALA A 193 -10.22 -5.94 16.81
N LYS A 194 -8.89 -5.77 16.73
CA LYS A 194 -7.91 -6.68 17.33
C LYS A 194 -8.10 -6.80 18.85
N LYS A 195 -8.31 -5.69 19.57
CA LYS A 195 -8.55 -5.69 21.02
C LYS A 195 -9.86 -6.38 21.39
N GLU A 196 -10.91 -6.22 20.58
CA GLU A 196 -12.19 -6.92 20.80
C GLU A 196 -12.05 -8.43 20.58
N TYR A 197 -11.23 -8.85 19.62
CA TYR A 197 -10.95 -10.27 19.41
C TYR A 197 -10.13 -10.88 20.56
N GLU A 198 -9.17 -10.16 21.14
CA GLU A 198 -8.34 -10.64 22.25
C GLU A 198 -9.09 -10.80 23.59
N GLN A 199 -10.31 -10.26 23.71
CA GLN A 199 -11.19 -10.43 24.87
C GLN A 199 -12.03 -11.73 24.81
N GLN A 200 -11.53 -12.73 24.10
CA GLN A 200 -12.05 -14.11 24.04
C GLN A 200 -11.30 -14.98 25.06
#